data_AF-A0A3Q7Y7B1-F1
#
_entry.id   AF-A0A3Q7Y7B1-F1
#
_cell.length_a   1.000
_cell.length_b   1.000
_cell.length_c   1.000
_cell.angle_alpha   90.00
_cell.angle_beta   90.00
_cell.angle_gamma   90.00
#
_symmetry.space_group_name_H-M   'P 1'
#
loop_
_entity.id
_entity.type
_entity.pdbx_description
1 polymer ?
#
loop_
_entity_poly.entity_id
_entity_poly.type
_entity_poly.pdbx_seq_one_letter_code
_entity_poly.pdbx_strand_id
1 'polypeptide(L)'
;MRSGETRLRWVRGWILKSHPQRVRVRVQGWDVTMEYSRQVQVFGILVFELLSEALGLKSDYLESMDCAKGQQILSHYYRPCPQPQLTMGIKFEKILQLISNDIFKSVQHRVLANRHKSSRVSVECFFTLGLHPTTKVYGPVKELLSKDNSPVYRETSLKEFVTYYHNKGFDENSALSHFKLQHVAEIST
;
A
#
# COMPACT_ATOMS: atom_id res chain seq x y z
N MET A 1 32.39 21.40 5.60
CA MET A 1 31.06 21.42 6.23
C MET A 1 30.01 21.13 5.16
N ARG A 2 29.25 20.02 5.27
CA ARG A 2 28.28 19.51 4.27
C ARG A 2 26.85 19.61 4.83
N SER A 3 25.88 20.11 4.05
CA SER A 3 24.43 19.79 4.06
C SER A 3 23.74 20.72 3.03
N GLY A 4 22.75 20.36 2.23
CA GLY A 4 21.90 19.17 2.19
C GLY A 4 21.24 19.05 0.82
N GLU A 5 21.19 17.82 0.32
CA GLU A 5 20.71 17.44 -1.00
C GLU A 5 19.17 17.32 -0.95
N THR A 6 18.46 18.32 -1.48
CA THR A 6 16.99 18.28 -1.52
C THR A 6 16.55 17.40 -2.70
N ARG A 7 16.16 16.14 -2.41
CA ARG A 7 15.54 15.24 -3.40
C ARG A 7 14.14 15.78 -3.80
N LEU A 8 14.02 16.28 -5.04
CA LEU A 8 12.78 16.87 -5.56
C LEU A 8 11.75 15.81 -6.02
N ARG A 9 10.48 16.01 -5.64
CA ARG A 9 9.33 15.21 -6.10
C ARG A 9 8.83 15.72 -7.46
N TRP A 10 8.73 14.83 -8.46
CA TRP A 10 8.37 15.18 -9.84
C TRP A 10 6.97 14.73 -10.29
N VAL A 11 6.09 14.32 -9.37
CA VAL A 11 4.71 13.90 -9.68
C VAL A 11 3.72 14.93 -9.12
N ARG A 12 2.90 15.55 -9.98
CA ARG A 12 1.67 16.21 -9.55
C ARG A 12 0.56 15.16 -9.53
N GLY A 13 0.30 14.58 -8.36
CA GLY A 13 -0.85 13.70 -8.13
C GLY A 13 -2.04 14.52 -7.63
N TRP A 14 -3.21 14.34 -8.25
CA TRP A 14 -4.46 14.76 -7.65
C TRP A 14 -4.93 13.65 -6.72
N ILE A 15 -5.00 13.90 -5.41
CA ILE A 15 -5.59 12.97 -4.44
C ILE A 15 -7.08 13.32 -4.35
N LEU A 16 -7.93 12.49 -4.96
CA LEU A 16 -9.38 12.53 -4.72
C LEU A 16 -9.63 11.96 -3.31
N LYS A 17 -9.69 12.82 -2.29
CA LYS A 17 -10.19 12.44 -0.97
C LYS A 17 -11.71 12.40 -1.03
N SER A 18 -12.29 11.21 -0.93
CA SER A 18 -13.72 11.02 -0.67
C SER A 18 -14.02 11.33 0.80
N HIS A 19 -14.37 12.58 1.12
CA HIS A 19 -15.11 12.96 2.33
C HIS A 19 -16.13 14.08 2.00
N PRO A 20 -17.26 14.17 2.71
CA PRO A 20 -18.49 14.78 2.20
C PRO A 20 -18.53 16.29 2.47
N GLN A 21 -17.74 17.08 1.75
CA GLN A 21 -18.09 18.48 1.51
C GLN A 21 -17.99 18.77 0.01
N ARG A 22 -19.15 19.03 -0.60
CA ARG A 22 -19.35 19.18 -2.05
C ARG A 22 -18.60 20.41 -2.58
N VAL A 23 -17.38 20.22 -3.05
CA VAL A 23 -16.87 21.02 -4.17
C VAL A 23 -17.22 20.25 -5.43
N ARG A 24 -18.30 20.67 -6.10
CA ARG A 24 -18.78 20.03 -7.33
C ARG A 24 -17.94 20.53 -8.51
N VAL A 25 -16.66 20.11 -8.57
CA VAL A 25 -15.93 20.16 -9.85
C VAL A 25 -16.56 19.08 -10.71
N ARG A 26 -17.18 19.46 -11.83
CA ARG A 26 -17.70 18.49 -12.80
C ARG A 26 -16.48 17.84 -13.47
N VAL A 27 -15.95 16.78 -12.86
CA VAL A 27 -14.81 16.03 -13.41
C VAL A 27 -15.30 15.35 -14.69
N GLN A 28 -14.84 15.81 -15.85
CA GLN A 28 -15.04 15.06 -17.10
C GLN A 28 -14.45 13.65 -16.90
N GLY A 29 -15.21 12.60 -17.19
CA GLY A 29 -14.79 11.20 -17.05
C GLY A 29 -14.99 10.57 -15.66
N TRP A 30 -15.79 11.19 -14.78
CA TRP A 30 -16.15 10.57 -13.49
C TRP A 30 -16.90 9.25 -13.67
N ASP A 31 -17.83 9.21 -14.61
CA ASP A 31 -18.54 8.01 -15.06
C ASP A 31 -17.59 6.88 -15.48
N VAL A 32 -16.59 7.21 -16.30
CA VAL A 32 -15.56 6.25 -16.72
C VAL A 32 -14.71 5.78 -15.53
N THR A 33 -14.33 6.70 -14.64
CA THR A 33 -13.53 6.38 -13.46
C THR A 33 -14.29 5.49 -12.50
N MET A 34 -15.59 5.74 -12.29
CA MET A 34 -16.44 4.92 -11.44
C MET A 34 -16.67 3.53 -12.01
N GLU A 35 -16.88 3.40 -13.33
CA GLU A 35 -17.00 2.08 -13.95
C GLU A 35 -15.69 1.30 -13.87
N TYR A 36 -14.55 1.95 -14.10
CA TYR A 36 -13.24 1.33 -13.88
C TYR A 36 -13.07 0.88 -12.43
N SER A 37 -13.43 1.73 -11.45
CA SER A 37 -13.40 1.39 -10.01
C SER A 37 -14.21 0.13 -9.73
N ARG A 38 -15.43 0.06 -10.24
CA ARG A 38 -16.35 -1.06 -10.04
C ARG A 38 -15.79 -2.37 -10.62
N GLN A 39 -15.22 -2.32 -11.82
CA GLN A 39 -14.60 -3.48 -12.46
C GLN A 39 -13.37 -3.96 -11.68
N VAL A 40 -12.51 -3.03 -11.25
CA VAL A 40 -11.35 -3.35 -10.41
C VAL A 40 -11.77 -3.89 -9.04
N GLN A 41 -12.89 -3.41 -8.47
CA GLN A 41 -13.42 -3.93 -7.22
C GLN A 41 -13.79 -5.42 -7.34
N VAL A 42 -14.52 -5.79 -8.39
CA VAL A 42 -14.88 -7.19 -8.65
C VAL A 42 -13.63 -8.04 -8.85
N PHE A 43 -12.68 -7.57 -9.66
CA PHE A 43 -11.42 -8.26 -9.89
C PHE A 43 -10.61 -8.43 -8.60
N GLY A 44 -10.52 -7.40 -7.77
CA GLY A 44 -9.75 -7.43 -6.53
C GLY A 44 -10.34 -8.38 -5.48
N ILE A 45 -11.67 -8.46 -5.37
CA ILE A 45 -12.32 -9.45 -4.50
C ILE A 45 -11.89 -10.86 -4.90
N LEU A 46 -11.95 -11.19 -6.19
CA LEU A 46 -11.51 -12.50 -6.71
C LEU A 46 -10.03 -12.76 -6.41
N VAL A 47 -9.17 -11.74 -6.57
CA VAL A 47 -7.74 -11.87 -6.22
C VAL A 47 -7.56 -12.15 -4.72
N PHE A 48 -8.29 -11.46 -3.84
CA PHE A 48 -8.23 -11.71 -2.40
C PHE A 48 -8.76 -13.09 -2.01
N GLU A 49 -9.76 -13.61 -2.73
CA GLU A 49 -10.24 -14.98 -2.55
C GLU A 49 -9.15 -16.00 -2.88
N LEU A 50 -8.54 -15.88 -4.06
CA LEU A 50 -7.45 -16.75 -4.50
C LEU A 50 -6.22 -16.66 -3.58
N LEU A 51 -5.88 -15.46 -3.09
CA LEU A 51 -4.78 -15.28 -2.14
C LEU A 51 -5.09 -15.91 -0.79
N SER A 52 -6.35 -15.88 -0.34
CA SER A 52 -6.76 -16.55 0.90
C SER A 52 -6.63 -18.07 0.77
N GLU A 53 -7.10 -18.63 -0.33
CA GLU A 53 -6.98 -20.06 -0.63
C GLU A 53 -5.51 -20.51 -0.77
N ALA A 54 -4.68 -19.69 -1.42
CA ALA A 54 -3.24 -19.96 -1.54
C ALA A 54 -2.51 -19.97 -0.19
N LEU A 55 -3.05 -19.28 0.82
CA LEU A 55 -2.60 -19.34 2.21
C LEU A 55 -3.19 -20.53 2.99
N GLY A 56 -4.05 -21.35 2.37
CA GLY A 56 -4.77 -22.43 3.03
C GLY A 56 -5.90 -21.95 3.95
N LEU A 57 -6.37 -20.71 3.75
CA LEU A 57 -7.46 -20.11 4.52
C LEU A 57 -8.78 -20.26 3.77
N LYS A 58 -9.88 -19.94 4.46
CA LYS A 58 -11.20 -19.79 3.82
C LYS A 58 -11.12 -18.67 2.76
N SER A 59 -11.76 -18.85 1.61
CA SER A 59 -11.68 -17.90 0.49
C SER A 59 -12.05 -16.46 0.87
N ASP A 60 -13.04 -16.27 1.74
CA ASP A 60 -13.46 -14.93 2.19
C ASP A 60 -12.58 -14.33 3.31
N TYR A 61 -11.48 -14.97 3.71
CA TYR A 61 -10.69 -14.55 4.88
C TYR A 61 -10.12 -13.13 4.72
N LEU A 62 -9.42 -12.83 3.62
CA LEU A 62 -8.83 -11.50 3.40
C LEU A 62 -9.89 -10.40 3.20
N GLU A 63 -11.04 -10.72 2.61
CA GLU A 63 -12.19 -9.80 2.54
C GLU A 63 -12.72 -9.49 3.94
N SER A 64 -12.89 -10.52 4.77
CA SER A 64 -13.35 -10.37 6.15
C SER A 64 -12.39 -9.53 6.98
N MET A 65 -11.10 -9.50 6.61
CA MET A 65 -10.06 -8.62 7.15
C MET A 65 -10.07 -7.20 6.56
N ASP A 66 -11.18 -6.82 5.92
CA ASP A 66 -11.41 -5.51 5.29
C ASP A 66 -10.47 -5.20 4.11
N CYS A 67 -9.65 -6.14 3.63
CA CYS A 67 -8.60 -5.86 2.64
C CYS A 67 -9.14 -5.33 1.31
N ALA A 68 -10.38 -5.69 0.95
CA ALA A 68 -11.06 -5.24 -0.26
C ALA A 68 -11.98 -4.02 -0.05
N LYS A 69 -12.14 -3.50 1.18
CA LYS A 69 -13.19 -2.50 1.49
C LYS A 69 -12.84 -1.06 1.14
N GLY A 70 -11.56 -0.72 1.08
CA GLY A 70 -11.12 0.59 0.65
C GLY A 70 -10.42 0.52 -0.69
N GLN A 71 -10.79 1.42 -1.60
CA GLN A 71 -10.23 1.53 -2.93
C GLN A 71 -9.79 2.97 -3.17
N GLN A 72 -8.58 3.16 -3.67
CA GLN A 72 -8.07 4.48 -4.04
C GLN A 72 -7.59 4.46 -5.48
N ILE A 73 -8.06 5.43 -6.27
CA ILE A 73 -7.60 5.66 -7.64
C ILE A 73 -6.66 6.85 -7.63
N LEU A 74 -5.46 6.66 -8.17
CA LEU A 74 -4.48 7.72 -8.40
C LEU A 74 -4.18 7.83 -9.89
N SER A 75 -4.36 9.04 -10.42
CA SER A 75 -3.98 9.38 -11.79
C SER A 75 -2.64 10.09 -11.77
N HIS A 76 -1.65 9.51 -12.44
CA HIS A 76 -0.31 10.04 -12.53
C HIS A 76 -0.06 10.63 -13.92
N TYR A 77 0.37 11.89 -13.95
CA TYR A 77 0.84 12.56 -15.16
C TYR A 77 2.34 12.78 -15.08
N TYR A 78 3.10 12.00 -15.86
CA TYR A 78 4.55 12.09 -15.94
C TYR A 78 4.94 13.01 -17.10
N ARG A 79 5.54 14.14 -16.77
CA ARG A 79 6.21 15.00 -17.75
C ARG A 79 7.60 14.45 -18.09
N PRO A 80 8.15 14.77 -19.27
CA PRO A 80 9.56 14.51 -19.57
C PRO A 80 10.47 15.07 -18.47
N CYS A 81 11.42 14.27 -18.01
CA CYS A 81 12.35 14.66 -16.95
C CYS A 81 13.79 14.56 -17.46
N PRO A 82 14.60 15.62 -17.35
CA PRO A 82 15.99 15.60 -17.80
C PRO A 82 16.90 14.71 -16.92
N GLN A 83 16.47 14.37 -15.70
CA GLN A 83 17.23 13.55 -14.74
C GLN A 83 16.37 12.40 -14.16
N PRO A 84 15.97 11.41 -14.98
CA PRO A 84 15.04 10.36 -14.58
C PRO A 84 15.55 9.49 -13.43
N GLN A 85 16.86 9.38 -13.25
CA GLN A 85 17.51 8.60 -12.18
C GLN A 85 17.25 9.13 -10.76
N LEU A 86 16.81 10.39 -10.63
CA LEU A 86 16.52 11.02 -9.33
C LEU A 86 15.05 10.88 -8.90
N THR A 87 14.23 10.17 -9.67
CA THR A 87 12.80 10.00 -9.38
C THR A 87 12.51 8.75 -8.55
N MET A 88 11.67 8.88 -7.52
CA MET A 88 11.20 7.77 -6.68
C MET A 88 9.68 7.62 -6.76
N GLY A 89 9.21 6.38 -6.91
CA GLY A 89 7.78 6.02 -6.93
C GLY A 89 7.18 5.88 -5.52
N ILE A 90 5.84 5.87 -5.45
CA ILE A 90 5.10 5.73 -4.19
C ILE A 90 4.98 4.24 -3.85
N LYS A 91 5.12 3.90 -2.57
CA LYS A 91 5.01 2.53 -2.04
C LYS A 91 3.60 2.35 -1.46
N PHE A 92 2.87 1.35 -1.93
CA PHE A 92 1.69 0.82 -1.25
C PHE A 92 1.86 -0.72 -1.16
N GLU A 93 1.04 -1.39 -0.36
CA GLU A 93 1.04 -2.86 -0.16
C GLU A 93 2.00 -3.40 0.92
N LYS A 94 1.95 -2.86 2.14
CA LYS A 94 2.72 -3.39 3.27
C LYS A 94 1.89 -4.25 4.24
N ILE A 95 0.56 -4.13 4.24
CA ILE A 95 -0.29 -4.89 5.17
C ILE A 95 -0.42 -6.36 4.81
N LEU A 96 -0.55 -6.71 3.53
CA LEU A 96 -0.65 -8.12 3.11
C LEU A 96 0.60 -8.93 3.53
N GLN A 97 1.78 -8.31 3.44
CA GLN A 97 3.03 -8.91 3.94
C GLN A 97 3.03 -9.10 5.46
N LEU A 98 2.49 -8.14 6.21
CA LEU A 98 2.40 -8.20 7.67
C LEU A 98 1.47 -9.33 8.12
N ILE A 99 0.26 -9.41 7.56
CA ILE A 99 -0.74 -10.40 7.99
C ILE A 99 -0.39 -11.83 7.52
N SER A 100 0.26 -11.98 6.36
CA SER A 100 0.74 -13.27 5.87
C SER A 100 2.06 -13.72 6.50
N ASN A 101 2.58 -12.97 7.48
CA ASN A 101 3.85 -13.27 8.15
C ASN A 101 5.03 -13.49 7.20
N ASP A 102 5.24 -12.58 6.25
CA ASP A 102 6.28 -12.67 5.20
C ASP A 102 6.12 -13.78 4.14
N ILE A 103 5.01 -14.55 4.15
CA ILE A 103 4.69 -15.48 3.04
C ILE A 103 4.50 -14.70 1.73
N PHE A 104 3.68 -13.64 1.76
CA PHE A 104 3.64 -12.67 0.67
C PHE A 104 4.62 -11.54 0.93
N LYS A 105 5.45 -11.21 -0.08
CA LYS A 105 6.45 -10.16 0.01
C LYS A 105 6.07 -8.98 -0.86
N SER A 106 5.96 -7.82 -0.23
CA SER A 106 5.72 -6.55 -0.90
C SER A 106 6.94 -6.13 -1.72
N VAL A 107 6.75 -5.99 -3.02
CA VAL A 107 7.81 -5.61 -3.96
C VAL A 107 7.87 -4.09 -4.12
N GLN A 108 9.08 -3.54 -4.12
CA GLN A 108 9.27 -2.13 -4.45
C GLN A 108 9.27 -1.97 -5.97
N HIS A 109 8.28 -1.27 -6.50
CA HIS A 109 8.25 -0.86 -7.90
C HIS A 109 8.85 0.53 -8.08
N ARG A 110 9.61 0.73 -9.17
CA ARG A 110 10.17 2.04 -9.55
C ARG A 110 9.68 2.42 -10.94
N VAL A 111 9.03 3.57 -11.01
CA VAL A 111 8.62 4.16 -12.28
C VAL A 111 9.69 5.14 -12.72
N LEU A 112 10.38 4.84 -13.81
CA LEU A 112 11.36 5.75 -14.40
C LEU A 112 10.64 6.86 -15.18
N ALA A 113 11.11 8.10 -15.01
CA ALA A 113 10.65 9.20 -15.84
C ALA A 113 11.15 9.02 -17.29
N ASN A 114 10.32 9.40 -18.25
CA ASN A 114 10.67 9.34 -19.64
C ASN A 114 11.70 10.43 -19.98
N ARG A 115 12.75 10.07 -20.74
CA ARG A 115 13.73 11.01 -21.27
C ARG A 115 13.26 11.64 -22.60
N HIS A 116 12.35 10.97 -23.33
CA HIS A 116 11.75 11.49 -24.57
C HIS A 116 10.72 12.59 -24.29
N LYS A 117 10.45 13.43 -25.31
CA LYS A 117 9.58 14.62 -25.22
C LYS A 117 8.09 14.34 -24.99
N SER A 118 7.64 13.08 -24.95
CA SER A 118 6.22 12.73 -24.76
C SER A 118 5.87 12.47 -23.29
N SER A 119 4.77 13.07 -22.85
CA SER A 119 4.18 12.81 -21.54
C SER A 119 3.54 11.42 -21.47
N ARG A 120 3.59 10.78 -20.30
CA ARG A 120 2.86 9.53 -20.00
C ARG A 120 1.78 9.79 -18.96
N VAL A 121 0.60 9.22 -19.16
CA VAL A 121 -0.44 9.10 -18.13
C VAL A 121 -0.47 7.65 -17.66
N SER A 122 -0.57 7.41 -16.35
CA SER A 122 -1.03 6.13 -15.81
C SER A 122 -2.18 6.37 -14.84
N VAL A 123 -3.05 5.38 -14.71
CA VAL A 123 -4.08 5.34 -13.67
C VAL A 123 -3.83 4.07 -12.88
N GLU A 124 -3.63 4.22 -11.58
CA GLU A 124 -3.40 3.12 -10.67
C GLU A 124 -4.58 3.04 -9.70
N CYS A 125 -5.00 1.82 -9.39
CA CYS A 125 -6.07 1.56 -8.44
C CYS A 125 -5.57 0.55 -7.42
N PHE A 126 -5.58 0.93 -6.15
CA PHE A 126 -5.07 0.10 -5.06
C PHE A 126 -6.17 -0.12 -4.04
N PHE A 127 -6.15 -1.33 -3.47
CA PHE A 127 -6.88 -1.62 -2.27
C PHE A 127 -6.12 -1.11 -1.05
N THR A 128 -6.80 -0.37 -0.19
CA THR A 128 -6.19 0.27 0.97
C THR A 128 -7.13 0.26 2.16
N LEU A 129 -6.60 -0.19 3.28
CA LEU A 129 -7.30 -0.19 4.56
C LEU A 129 -7.38 1.22 5.19
N GLY A 130 -6.59 2.19 4.70
CA GLY A 130 -6.53 3.53 5.27
C GLY A 130 -7.74 4.43 4.99
N LEU A 131 -8.66 4.01 4.11
CA LEU A 131 -9.87 4.77 3.76
C LEU A 131 -11.12 4.28 4.48
N HIS A 132 -11.07 3.10 5.11
CA HIS A 132 -12.19 2.53 5.82
C HIS A 132 -11.89 2.49 7.33
N PRO A 133 -12.63 3.22 8.18
CA PRO A 133 -12.47 3.11 9.62
C PRO A 133 -12.74 1.68 10.07
N THR A 134 -11.87 1.14 10.91
CA THR A 134 -12.06 -0.19 11.51
C THR A 134 -11.33 -0.22 12.84
N THR A 135 -11.89 -0.96 13.79
CA THR A 135 -11.32 -1.18 15.12
C THR A 135 -10.49 -2.45 15.17
N LYS A 136 -10.40 -3.20 14.06
CA LYS A 136 -9.62 -4.43 13.97
C LYS A 136 -8.14 -4.18 14.22
N VAL A 137 -7.52 -5.15 14.88
CA VAL A 137 -6.07 -5.24 15.07
C VAL A 137 -5.53 -6.20 14.03
N TYR A 138 -4.41 -5.85 13.42
CA TYR A 138 -3.77 -6.59 12.35
C TYR A 138 -2.44 -7.14 12.83
N GLY A 139 -2.21 -8.41 12.54
CA GLY A 139 -0.98 -9.13 12.88
C GLY A 139 -0.89 -10.40 12.05
N PRO A 140 0.18 -11.19 12.22
CA PRO A 140 0.28 -12.50 11.60
C PRO A 140 -0.96 -13.35 11.85
N VAL A 141 -1.57 -13.85 10.76
CA VAL A 141 -2.73 -14.75 10.79
C VAL A 141 -2.37 -15.98 11.61
N LYS A 142 -3.17 -16.30 12.63
CA LYS A 142 -2.84 -17.32 13.63
C LYS A 142 -2.76 -18.71 13.03
N GLU A 143 -3.63 -19.00 12.07
CA GLU A 143 -3.71 -20.24 11.31
C GLU A 143 -2.44 -20.51 10.47
N LEU A 144 -1.66 -19.47 10.17
CA LEU A 144 -0.39 -19.60 9.44
C LEU A 144 0.81 -19.80 10.38
N LEU A 145 0.64 -19.62 11.69
CA LEU A 145 1.73 -19.73 12.66
C LEU A 145 1.94 -21.19 13.07
N SER A 146 3.21 -21.56 13.28
CA SER A 146 3.60 -22.90 13.74
C SER A 146 4.90 -22.82 14.54
N LYS A 147 5.40 -23.96 15.04
CA LYS A 147 6.72 -24.02 15.69
C LYS A 147 7.83 -23.53 14.75
N ASP A 148 7.74 -23.87 13.47
CA ASP A 148 8.73 -23.50 12.44
C ASP A 148 8.40 -22.15 11.77
N ASN A 149 7.20 -21.60 11.98
CA ASN A 149 6.77 -20.29 11.49
C ASN A 149 6.29 -19.41 12.63
N SER A 150 7.23 -18.90 13.42
CA SER A 150 6.96 -17.97 14.51
C SER A 150 6.55 -16.58 13.99
N PRO A 151 5.74 -15.81 14.75
CA PRO A 151 5.33 -14.48 14.33
C PRO A 151 6.55 -13.56 14.16
N VAL A 152 6.64 -12.92 13.01
CA VAL A 152 7.68 -11.93 12.68
C VAL A 152 7.23 -10.53 13.08
N TYR A 153 5.93 -10.27 13.02
CA TYR A 153 5.32 -8.97 13.26
C TYR A 153 4.50 -8.95 14.54
N ARG A 154 4.51 -7.82 15.23
CA ARG A 154 3.58 -7.55 16.33
C ARG A 154 2.21 -7.17 15.79
N GLU A 155 1.21 -7.38 16.62
CA GLU A 155 -0.13 -6.86 16.38
C GLU A 155 -0.12 -5.31 16.44
N THR A 156 -0.86 -4.68 15.53
CA THR A 156 -0.97 -3.22 15.40
C THR A 156 -2.35 -2.80 14.90
N SER A 157 -2.80 -1.62 15.31
CA SER A 157 -4.03 -1.04 14.76
C SER A 157 -3.74 -0.40 13.40
N LEU A 158 -4.75 -0.34 12.53
CA LEU A 158 -4.61 0.39 11.26
C LEU A 158 -4.30 1.87 11.45
N LYS A 159 -4.86 2.49 12.49
CA LYS A 159 -4.58 3.90 12.83
C LYS A 159 -3.09 4.09 13.11
N GLU A 160 -2.50 3.22 13.92
CA GLU A 160 -1.07 3.25 14.22
C GLU A 160 -0.25 3.01 12.94
N PHE A 161 -0.59 1.97 12.18
CA PHE A 161 0.08 1.62 10.93
C PHE A 161 0.12 2.78 9.94
N VAL A 162 -1.06 3.35 9.64
CA VAL A 162 -1.24 4.45 8.69
C VAL A 162 -0.55 5.73 9.19
N THR A 163 -0.66 6.04 10.48
CA THR A 163 -0.02 7.22 11.08
C THR A 163 1.50 7.12 10.99
N TYR A 164 2.08 5.99 11.41
CA TYR A 164 3.51 5.77 11.32
C TYR A 164 3.99 5.82 9.86
N TYR A 165 3.27 5.18 8.94
CA TYR A 165 3.62 5.14 7.52
C TYR A 165 3.64 6.53 6.88
N HIS A 166 2.61 7.35 7.15
CA HIS A 166 2.54 8.72 6.64
C HIS A 166 3.64 9.62 7.22
N ASN A 167 4.02 9.41 8.49
CA ASN A 167 5.03 10.21 9.16
C ASN A 167 6.47 9.79 8.82
N LYS A 168 6.73 8.51 8.53
CA LYS A 168 8.08 7.98 8.25
C LYS A 168 8.73 8.59 7.00
N GLY A 169 7.93 8.95 5.99
CA GLY A 169 8.45 9.45 4.71
C GLY A 169 9.13 8.37 3.85
N PHE A 170 9.90 8.78 2.84
CA PHE A 170 10.55 7.91 1.85
C PHE A 170 11.98 7.54 2.24
N ASP A 171 12.16 6.91 3.40
CA ASP A 171 13.47 6.37 3.78
C ASP A 171 13.75 5.00 3.12
N GLU A 172 15.02 4.63 3.00
CA GLU A 172 15.44 3.32 2.47
C GLU A 172 15.00 2.16 3.38
N ASN A 173 14.95 2.39 4.70
CA ASN A 173 14.51 1.38 5.65
C ASN A 173 13.01 1.07 5.51
N SER A 174 12.67 -0.21 5.31
CA SER A 174 11.29 -0.68 5.16
C SER A 174 10.39 -0.15 6.28
N ALA A 175 9.24 0.44 5.96
CA ALA A 175 8.26 0.87 6.96
C ALA A 175 7.82 -0.26 7.90
N LEU A 176 7.92 -1.52 7.45
CA LEU A 176 7.58 -2.70 8.23
C LEU A 176 8.54 -3.00 9.38
N SER A 177 9.77 -2.46 9.40
CA SER A 177 10.73 -2.74 10.47
C SER A 177 10.23 -2.32 11.84
N HIS A 178 9.42 -1.26 11.91
CA HIS A 178 8.82 -0.75 13.15
C HIS A 178 7.79 -1.71 13.77
N PHE A 179 7.25 -2.61 12.95
CA PHE A 179 6.25 -3.59 13.36
C PHE A 179 6.83 -4.98 13.56
N LYS A 180 8.13 -5.20 13.33
CA LYS A 180 8.77 -6.48 13.63
C LYS A 180 8.89 -6.67 15.14
N LEU A 181 8.71 -7.90 15.60
CA LEU A 181 9.05 -8.27 16.97
C LEU A 181 10.58 -8.17 17.15
N GLN A 182 11.02 -7.61 18.26
CA GLN A 182 12.43 -7.67 18.64
C GLN A 182 12.72 -9.11 19.08
N HIS A 183 13.70 -9.77 18.46
CA HIS A 183 14.18 -11.04 19.01
C HIS A 183 14.73 -10.76 20.41
N VAL A 184 14.07 -11.30 21.43
CA VAL A 184 14.68 -11.46 22.74
C VAL A 184 15.80 -12.45 22.52
N ALA A 185 17.05 -11.98 22.56
CA ALA A 185 18.18 -12.88 22.71
C ALA A 185 17.93 -13.65 24.01
N GLU A 186 17.64 -14.95 23.89
CA GLU A 186 17.60 -15.84 25.04
C GLU A 186 18.95 -15.69 25.75
N ILE A 187 18.92 -15.07 26.93
CA ILE A 187 20.05 -15.10 27.86
C ILE A 187 20.11 -16.57 28.31
N SER A 188 21.02 -17.33 27.69
CA SER A 188 21.38 -18.66 28.16
C SER A 188 21.92 -18.52 29.59
N THR A 189 21.16 -19.06 30.55
CA THR A 189 21.63 -19.38 31.91
C THR A 189 22.65 -20.52 31.89
#